data_AF-A0AA87ZSD3-F1
#
_entry.id   AF-A0AA87ZSD3-F1
#
_cell.length_a   1.000
_cell.length_b   1.000
_cell.length_c   1.000
_cell.angle_alpha   90.00
_cell.angle_beta   90.00
_cell.angle_gamma   90.00
#
_symmetry.space_group_name_H-M   'P 1'
#
loop_
_entity.id
_entity.type
_entity.pdbx_description
1 polymer ?
#
loop_
_entity_poly.entity_id
_entity_poly.type
_entity_poly.pdbx_seq_one_letter_code
_entity_poly.pdbx_strand_id
1 'polypeptide(L)'
;MSRQLHICFFPLMAQGHMIPIINMAQLFASRGLKTTIITTPFNAELHSDTINDSQNIGLDITILVIKFPCADTGMPQGRESPDVAAKLDIPRIVFHGTGFFSLCASLSVLEYEPHEKVESDSEPFVFPNLPDEVILIRKQLPPFYELEPDYADHYSMVLGRKAWHIGPILLLMDKIGGKGKWGRSRGFGDEHEFLKWLDLKEANSVVYICFGSMSSFSDAQLMEIAMGLEASGKQFIWVVKKERKEGVRGE
;
A
#
# COMPACT_ATOMS: atom_id res chain seq x y z
N MET A 1 -9.16 33.42 -19.28
CA MET A 1 -9.64 32.06 -18.95
C MET A 1 -8.80 31.56 -17.79
N SER A 2 -9.41 31.21 -16.65
CA SER A 2 -8.69 30.62 -15.52
C SER A 2 -8.19 29.23 -15.92
N ARG A 3 -6.88 28.99 -15.84
CA ARG A 3 -6.29 27.68 -16.16
C ARG A 3 -6.55 26.75 -14.98
N GLN A 4 -7.53 25.85 -15.11
CA GLN A 4 -7.82 24.85 -14.09
C GLN A 4 -6.63 23.91 -13.95
N LEU A 5 -6.14 23.74 -12.71
CA LEU A 5 -5.04 22.84 -12.42
C LEU A 5 -5.55 21.38 -12.56
N HIS A 6 -4.81 20.58 -13.32
CA HIS A 6 -5.09 19.17 -13.60
C HIS A 6 -3.91 18.32 -13.11
N ILE A 7 -4.18 17.35 -12.24
CA ILE A 7 -3.16 16.47 -11.65
C ILE A 7 -3.29 15.05 -12.20
N CYS A 8 -2.19 14.51 -12.71
CA CYS A 8 -2.11 13.13 -13.15
C CYS A 8 -1.36 12.28 -12.11
N PHE A 9 -1.95 11.15 -11.74
CA PHE A 9 -1.38 10.15 -10.84
C PHE A 9 -0.96 8.92 -11.63
N PHE A 10 0.28 8.48 -11.44
CA PHE A 10 0.82 7.27 -12.06
C PHE A 10 1.36 6.32 -10.97
N PRO A 11 0.49 5.48 -10.38
CA PRO A 11 0.87 4.53 -9.34
C PRO A 11 1.74 3.40 -9.87
N LEU A 12 2.51 2.78 -8.96
CA LEU A 12 2.99 1.42 -9.16
C LEU A 12 1.76 0.47 -9.12
N MET A 13 1.71 -0.49 -10.04
CA MET A 13 0.57 -1.41 -10.23
C MET A 13 0.54 -2.54 -9.18
N ALA A 14 0.70 -2.16 -7.93
CA ALA A 14 0.59 -3.02 -6.76
C ALA A 14 -0.48 -2.45 -5.84
N GLN A 15 -1.30 -3.32 -5.23
CA GLN A 15 -2.45 -2.90 -4.45
C GLN A 15 -2.08 -1.92 -3.32
N GLY A 16 -0.96 -2.14 -2.62
CA GLY A 16 -0.46 -1.23 -1.59
C GLY A 16 -0.10 0.19 -2.08
N HIS A 17 0.08 0.41 -3.38
CA HIS A 17 0.36 1.73 -3.98
C HIS A 17 -0.85 2.31 -4.72
N MET A 18 -1.59 1.47 -5.45
CA MET A 18 -2.81 1.85 -6.16
C MET A 18 -3.83 2.47 -5.22
N ILE A 19 -4.01 1.82 -4.05
CA ILE A 19 -4.97 2.21 -3.04
C ILE A 19 -4.69 3.64 -2.55
N PRO A 20 -3.56 3.95 -1.91
CA PRO A 20 -3.32 5.30 -1.43
C PRO A 20 -3.36 6.37 -2.54
N ILE A 21 -2.95 6.02 -3.76
CA ILE A 21 -2.96 6.93 -4.90
C ILE A 21 -4.37 7.24 -5.42
N ILE A 22 -5.28 6.26 -5.46
CA ILE A 22 -6.69 6.51 -5.76
C ILE A 22 -7.29 7.45 -4.71
N ASN A 23 -6.99 7.22 -3.44
CA ASN A 23 -7.48 8.09 -2.36
C ASN A 23 -6.89 9.50 -2.46
N MET A 24 -5.63 9.66 -2.87
CA MET A 24 -5.08 10.99 -3.18
C MET A 24 -5.83 11.64 -4.34
N ALA A 25 -6.09 10.93 -5.43
CA ALA A 25 -6.85 11.48 -6.55
C ALA A 25 -8.23 11.99 -6.09
N GLN A 26 -8.92 11.23 -5.24
CA GLN A 26 -10.19 11.65 -4.61
C GLN A 26 -10.01 12.89 -3.75
N LEU A 27 -8.95 12.96 -2.94
CA LEU A 27 -8.63 14.09 -2.07
C LEU A 27 -8.36 15.39 -2.86
N PHE A 28 -7.67 15.30 -3.99
CA PHE A 28 -7.43 16.47 -4.84
C PHE A 28 -8.70 16.84 -5.62
N ALA A 29 -9.45 15.86 -6.12
CA ALA A 29 -10.72 16.08 -6.81
C ALA A 29 -11.78 16.75 -5.91
N SER A 30 -11.83 16.37 -4.63
CA SER A 30 -12.74 16.98 -3.66
C SER A 30 -12.44 18.46 -3.39
N ARG A 31 -11.28 18.96 -3.82
CA ARG A 31 -10.91 20.38 -3.79
C ARG A 31 -11.21 21.11 -5.11
N GLY A 32 -11.96 20.50 -6.01
CA GLY A 32 -12.36 21.09 -7.30
C GLY A 32 -11.31 20.97 -8.41
N LEU A 33 -10.28 20.14 -8.21
CA LEU A 33 -9.24 19.89 -9.20
C LEU A 33 -9.64 18.74 -10.11
N LYS A 34 -9.30 18.85 -11.40
CA LYS A 34 -9.38 17.70 -12.30
C LYS A 34 -8.25 16.73 -11.95
N THR A 35 -8.57 15.44 -11.85
CA THR A 35 -7.57 14.40 -11.59
C THR A 35 -7.67 13.27 -12.60
N THR A 36 -6.52 12.68 -12.95
CA THR A 36 -6.46 11.51 -13.84
C THR A 36 -5.55 10.45 -13.27
N ILE A 37 -6.04 9.21 -13.19
CA ILE A 37 -5.25 8.05 -12.76
C ILE A 37 -4.83 7.28 -14.01
N ILE A 38 -3.52 7.19 -14.23
CA ILE A 38 -2.95 6.42 -15.32
C ILE A 38 -2.75 4.99 -14.82
N THR A 39 -3.38 4.02 -15.46
CA THR A 39 -3.28 2.61 -15.06
C THR A 39 -3.38 1.67 -16.24
N THR A 40 -3.36 0.37 -16.00
CA THR A 40 -3.41 -0.67 -17.03
C THR A 40 -4.80 -1.33 -17.09
N PRO A 41 -5.17 -2.04 -18.16
CA PRO A 41 -6.53 -2.56 -18.34
C PRO A 41 -7.03 -3.39 -17.16
N PHE A 42 -6.20 -4.30 -16.64
CA PHE A 42 -6.57 -5.15 -15.49
C PHE A 42 -6.83 -4.34 -14.22
N ASN A 43 -5.96 -3.37 -13.93
CA ASN A 43 -6.09 -2.53 -12.74
C ASN A 43 -7.25 -1.51 -12.84
N ALA A 44 -7.57 -1.07 -14.06
CA ALA A 44 -8.75 -0.22 -14.31
C ALA A 44 -10.04 -0.97 -13.98
N GLU A 45 -10.16 -2.23 -14.42
CA GLU A 45 -11.31 -3.08 -14.10
C GLU A 45 -11.42 -3.32 -12.59
N LEU A 46 -10.31 -3.65 -11.93
CA LEU A 46 -10.25 -3.94 -10.50
C LEU A 46 -10.73 -2.78 -9.62
N HIS A 47 -10.51 -1.53 -10.05
CA HIS A 47 -10.89 -0.33 -9.30
C HIS A 47 -12.08 0.44 -9.90
N SER A 48 -12.72 -0.10 -10.93
CA SER A 48 -13.83 0.55 -11.65
C SER A 48 -14.97 0.99 -10.75
N ASP A 49 -15.42 0.11 -9.84
CA ASP A 49 -16.48 0.40 -8.87
C ASP A 49 -16.14 1.62 -7.99
N THR A 50 -14.89 1.74 -7.54
CA THR A 50 -14.43 2.86 -6.68
C THR A 50 -14.43 4.18 -7.44
N ILE A 51 -14.04 4.15 -8.71
CA ILE A 51 -13.97 5.34 -9.55
C ILE A 51 -15.38 5.78 -9.95
N ASN A 52 -16.25 4.85 -10.31
CA ASN A 52 -17.67 5.11 -10.59
C ASN A 52 -18.36 5.74 -9.36
N ASP A 53 -18.15 5.18 -8.17
CA ASP A 53 -18.67 5.75 -6.92
C ASP A 53 -18.19 7.20 -6.71
N SER A 54 -16.93 7.50 -7.06
CA SER A 54 -16.36 8.86 -6.95
C SER A 54 -16.99 9.85 -7.94
N GLN A 55 -17.22 9.41 -9.17
CA GLN A 55 -17.89 10.23 -10.19
C GLN A 55 -19.36 10.47 -9.83
N ASN A 56 -20.04 9.48 -9.24
CA ASN A 56 -21.43 9.60 -8.79
C ASN A 56 -21.63 10.65 -7.69
N ILE A 57 -20.61 10.90 -6.85
CA ILE A 57 -20.62 11.99 -5.85
C ILE A 57 -20.10 13.32 -6.40
N GLY A 58 -19.86 13.42 -7.72
CA GLY A 58 -19.50 14.65 -8.41
C GLY A 58 -18.00 14.96 -8.48
N LEU A 59 -17.11 14.00 -8.17
CA LEU A 59 -15.67 14.22 -8.29
C LEU A 59 -15.19 14.12 -9.75
N ASP A 60 -14.38 15.08 -10.19
CA ASP A 60 -13.72 15.07 -11.51
C ASP A 60 -12.46 14.17 -11.50
N ILE A 61 -12.72 12.86 -11.48
CA ILE A 61 -11.72 11.79 -11.61
C ILE A 61 -11.92 11.07 -12.93
N THR A 62 -10.83 10.91 -13.68
CA THR A 62 -10.79 10.10 -14.91
C THR A 62 -9.74 9.01 -14.82
N ILE A 63 -9.96 7.86 -15.45
CA ILE A 63 -8.91 6.85 -15.68
C ILE A 63 -8.38 6.99 -17.10
N LEU A 64 -7.06 7.01 -17.24
CA LEU A 64 -6.37 6.82 -18.51
C LEU A 64 -5.76 5.41 -18.54
N VAL A 65 -6.26 4.56 -19.41
CA VAL A 65 -5.75 3.19 -19.56
C VAL A 65 -4.60 3.16 -20.56
N ILE A 66 -3.44 2.69 -20.13
CA ILE A 66 -2.26 2.46 -20.97
C ILE A 66 -2.00 0.96 -21.13
N LYS A 67 -1.65 0.53 -22.34
CA LYS A 67 -1.29 -0.86 -22.60
C LYS A 67 0.08 -1.16 -22.01
N PHE A 68 0.17 -2.18 -21.14
CA PHE A 68 1.44 -2.67 -20.65
C PHE A 68 2.06 -3.66 -21.66
N PRO A 69 3.33 -3.50 -22.06
CA PRO A 69 3.96 -4.34 -23.09
C PRO A 69 4.35 -5.73 -22.55
N CYS A 70 3.37 -6.54 -22.13
CA CYS A 70 3.60 -7.92 -21.67
C CYS A 70 4.29 -8.77 -22.76
N ALA A 71 3.84 -8.63 -24.01
CA ALA A 71 4.29 -9.44 -25.14
C ALA A 71 5.78 -9.22 -25.47
N ASP A 72 6.24 -7.97 -25.36
CA ASP A 72 7.63 -7.59 -25.69
C ASP A 72 8.62 -7.97 -24.57
N THR A 73 8.11 -8.32 -23.39
CA THR A 73 8.90 -8.63 -22.18
C THR A 73 8.85 -10.11 -21.78
N GLY A 74 8.11 -10.94 -22.52
CA GLY A 74 7.90 -12.35 -22.19
C GLY A 74 7.03 -12.57 -20.95
N MET A 75 6.34 -11.53 -20.47
CA MET A 75 5.47 -11.63 -19.29
C MET A 75 4.09 -12.21 -19.64
N PRO A 76 3.49 -13.02 -18.75
CA PRO A 76 2.12 -13.49 -18.92
C PRO A 76 1.14 -12.32 -18.99
N GLN A 77 0.18 -12.39 -19.91
CA GLN A 77 -0.91 -11.40 -20.01
C GLN A 77 -1.64 -11.29 -18.66
N GLY A 78 -1.82 -10.06 -18.16
CA GLY A 78 -2.40 -9.80 -16.83
C GLY A 78 -1.39 -9.61 -15.69
N ARG A 79 -0.07 -9.61 -15.96
CA ARG A 79 0.98 -9.21 -14.99
C ARG A 79 1.63 -7.89 -15.40
N GLU A 80 0.93 -6.80 -15.11
CA GLU A 80 1.24 -5.48 -15.65
C GLU A 80 1.91 -4.57 -14.61
N SER A 81 3.24 -4.34 -14.71
CA SER A 81 4.03 -3.46 -13.82
C SER A 81 4.97 -2.54 -14.63
N PRO A 82 4.68 -1.23 -14.78
CA PRO A 82 5.44 -0.32 -15.64
C PRO A 82 6.25 0.78 -14.96
N ASP A 83 7.28 1.20 -15.70
CA ASP A 83 7.93 2.52 -15.64
C ASP A 83 7.78 3.23 -17.01
N VAL A 84 7.08 4.39 -17.07
CA VAL A 84 6.97 5.23 -18.30
C VAL A 84 6.97 6.76 -18.07
N ALA A 85 7.00 7.28 -16.83
CA ALA A 85 6.78 8.73 -16.62
C ALA A 85 7.93 9.68 -17.03
N ALA A 86 9.18 9.21 -17.12
CA ALA A 86 10.35 10.10 -17.29
C ALA A 86 10.46 10.76 -18.68
N LYS A 87 9.75 10.27 -19.71
CA LYS A 87 9.94 10.70 -21.11
C LYS A 87 9.13 11.94 -21.53
N LEU A 88 8.28 12.49 -20.65
CA LEU A 88 7.28 13.51 -21.03
C LEU A 88 7.48 14.90 -20.41
N ASP A 89 8.61 15.14 -19.71
CA ASP A 89 8.93 16.42 -19.05
C ASP A 89 7.83 16.95 -18.11
N ILE A 90 7.07 16.04 -17.50
CA ILE A 90 6.02 16.34 -16.54
C ILE A 90 6.64 16.35 -15.13
N PRO A 91 6.49 17.44 -14.34
CA PRO A 91 6.94 17.47 -12.95
C PRO A 91 6.37 16.28 -12.14
N ARG A 92 7.26 15.43 -11.61
CA ARG A 92 6.89 14.19 -10.90
C ARG A 92 6.91 14.42 -9.39
N ILE A 93 5.78 14.14 -8.74
CA ILE A 93 5.70 13.96 -7.29
C ILE A 93 5.73 12.46 -7.03
N VAL A 94 6.62 12.00 -6.14
CA VAL A 94 6.75 10.59 -5.79
C VAL A 94 5.97 10.31 -4.52
N PHE A 95 5.09 9.31 -4.58
CA PHE A 95 4.44 8.74 -3.40
C PHE A 95 5.09 7.40 -3.08
N HIS A 96 5.78 7.33 -1.94
CA HIS A 96 6.54 6.15 -1.55
C HIS A 96 5.69 5.07 -0.86
N GLY A 97 4.52 5.42 -0.29
CA GLY A 97 3.66 4.46 0.42
C GLY A 97 4.20 3.99 1.77
N THR A 98 5.28 4.59 2.25
CA THR A 98 5.99 4.28 3.49
C THR A 98 6.12 5.54 4.37
N GLY A 99 6.37 5.36 5.67
CA GLY A 99 6.68 6.44 6.60
C GLY A 99 8.07 7.08 6.47
N PHE A 100 8.34 8.09 7.29
CA PHE A 100 9.60 8.85 7.22
C PHE A 100 10.79 8.14 7.87
N PHE A 101 10.61 7.44 8.99
CA PHE A 101 11.64 6.59 9.60
C PHE A 101 12.32 5.74 8.57
N SER A 102 11.46 4.93 8.00
CA SER A 102 11.60 4.08 6.88
C SER A 102 12.34 4.73 5.70
N LEU A 103 11.90 5.89 5.20
CA LEU A 103 12.62 6.62 4.15
C LEU A 103 14.03 7.05 4.57
N CYS A 104 14.19 7.59 5.78
CA CYS A 104 15.46 8.06 6.30
C CYS A 104 16.42 6.91 6.60
N ALA A 105 15.92 5.80 7.12
CA ALA A 105 16.64 4.56 7.37
C ALA A 105 17.11 3.95 6.04
N SER A 106 16.24 3.89 5.02
CA SER A 106 16.61 3.54 3.64
C SER A 106 17.73 4.42 3.11
N LEU A 107 17.56 5.74 3.21
CA LEU A 107 18.53 6.70 2.68
C LEU A 107 19.85 6.64 3.44
N SER A 108 19.81 6.46 4.76
CA SER A 108 21.01 6.29 5.58
C SER A 108 21.77 5.02 5.18
N VAL A 109 21.08 3.90 4.99
CA VAL A 109 21.70 2.64 4.53
C VAL A 109 22.29 2.77 3.12
N LEU A 110 21.58 3.44 2.20
CA LEU A 110 22.03 3.65 0.82
C LEU A 110 23.21 4.64 0.72
N GLU A 111 23.19 5.72 1.52
CA GLU A 111 24.20 6.78 1.47
C GLU A 111 25.50 6.36 2.18
N TYR A 112 25.39 5.65 3.31
CA TYR A 112 26.53 5.37 4.19
C TYR A 112 26.95 3.90 4.22
N GLU A 113 26.16 2.99 3.67
CA GLU A 113 26.43 1.54 3.56
C GLU A 113 26.99 0.90 4.84
N PRO A 114 26.43 1.14 6.04
CA PRO A 114 26.99 0.63 7.30
C PRO A 114 26.99 -0.91 7.36
N HIS A 115 26.03 -1.54 6.69
CA HIS A 115 25.89 -2.99 6.58
C HIS A 115 27.01 -3.65 5.76
N GLU A 116 27.71 -2.93 4.89
CA GLU A 116 28.87 -3.45 4.15
C GLU A 116 30.18 -3.34 4.93
N LYS A 117 30.17 -2.58 6.03
CA LYS A 117 31.35 -2.34 6.88
C LYS A 117 31.51 -3.36 8.00
N VAL A 118 30.54 -4.26 8.18
CA VAL A 118 30.59 -5.35 9.14
C VAL A 118 31.10 -6.64 8.49
N GLU A 119 31.85 -7.44 9.24
CA GLU A 119 32.53 -8.65 8.76
C GLU A 119 31.57 -9.84 8.58
N SER A 120 30.38 -9.81 9.20
CA SER A 120 29.41 -10.90 9.10
C SER A 120 27.95 -10.47 9.06
N ASP A 121 27.09 -11.34 8.53
CA ASP A 121 25.63 -11.13 8.45
C ASP A 121 24.92 -11.01 9.80
N SER A 122 25.58 -11.45 10.88
CA SER A 122 25.06 -11.46 12.25
C SER A 122 25.69 -10.37 13.11
N GLU A 123 26.64 -9.62 12.57
CA GLU A 123 27.25 -8.49 13.25
C GLU A 123 26.29 -7.28 13.22
N PRO A 124 25.96 -6.69 14.38
CA PRO A 124 25.11 -5.51 14.44
C PRO A 124 25.82 -4.27 13.90
N PHE A 125 25.09 -3.42 13.21
CA PHE A 125 25.54 -2.08 12.82
C PHE A 125 24.51 -1.02 13.21
N VAL A 126 25.00 0.20 13.44
CA VAL A 126 24.18 1.36 13.78
C VAL A 126 23.86 2.13 12.50
N PHE A 127 22.63 2.63 12.38
CA PHE A 127 22.24 3.51 11.30
C PHE A 127 22.79 4.92 11.54
N PRO A 128 23.66 5.45 10.67
CA PRO A 128 24.21 6.79 10.85
C PRO A 128 23.16 7.88 10.62
N ASN A 129 23.29 8.97 11.37
CA ASN A 129 22.53 10.22 11.21
C ASN A 129 21.00 10.11 11.38
N LEU A 130 20.52 9.08 12.09
CA LEU A 130 19.14 9.05 12.58
C LEU A 130 19.04 9.76 13.95
N PRO A 131 17.89 10.36 14.29
CA PRO A 131 17.67 11.02 15.57
C PRO A 131 17.81 10.06 16.77
N ASP A 132 17.46 8.79 16.59
CA ASP A 132 17.61 7.73 17.59
C ASP A 132 18.62 6.68 17.13
N GLU A 133 19.24 5.99 18.10
CA GLU A 133 20.15 4.88 17.82
C GLU A 133 19.34 3.66 17.37
N VAL A 134 19.49 3.31 16.09
CA VAL A 134 18.83 2.16 15.47
C VAL A 134 19.88 1.14 15.10
N ILE A 135 19.74 -0.08 15.65
CA ILE A 135 20.69 -1.18 15.47
C ILE A 135 19.99 -2.32 14.75
N LEU A 136 20.58 -2.81 13.66
CA LEU A 136 20.13 -4.03 12.96
C LEU A 136 21.32 -4.88 12.55
N ILE A 137 21.08 -6.16 12.26
CA ILE A 137 22.02 -7.03 11.53
C ILE A 137 21.63 -7.10 10.04
N ARG A 138 22.56 -7.52 9.17
CA ARG A 138 22.34 -7.55 7.71
C ARG A 138 21.08 -8.31 7.30
N LYS A 139 20.75 -9.41 8.01
CA LYS A 139 19.56 -10.24 7.77
C LYS A 139 18.23 -9.64 8.23
N GLN A 140 18.26 -8.62 9.09
CA GLN A 140 17.08 -7.95 9.62
C GLN A 140 16.62 -6.76 8.79
N LEU A 141 17.38 -6.37 7.75
CA LEU A 141 16.99 -5.31 6.83
C LEU A 141 15.64 -5.66 6.17
N PRO A 142 14.54 -4.96 6.51
CA PRO A 142 13.23 -5.27 6.00
C PRO A 142 13.06 -4.71 4.59
N PRO A 143 12.38 -5.42 3.68
CA PRO A 143 11.70 -4.79 2.57
C PRO A 143 10.42 -4.10 3.07
N PHE A 144 10.58 -2.90 3.69
CA PHE A 144 9.61 -1.81 3.91
C PHE A 144 8.31 -2.14 4.73
N TYR A 145 7.66 -1.28 5.56
CA TYR A 145 7.98 -0.09 6.37
C TYR A 145 6.71 0.47 7.08
N GLU A 146 6.86 1.25 8.18
CA GLU A 146 5.83 2.18 8.77
C GLU A 146 6.45 3.37 9.58
N LEU A 147 5.65 4.27 10.18
CA LEU A 147 5.84 5.76 10.28
C LEU A 147 6.36 6.36 11.62
N GLU A 148 7.17 7.44 11.53
CA GLU A 148 7.73 8.21 12.66
C GLU A 148 7.91 9.72 12.33
N PRO A 149 7.70 10.65 13.29
CA PRO A 149 7.70 12.10 13.05
C PRO A 149 9.08 12.76 12.99
N ASP A 150 10.05 12.38 13.84
CA ASP A 150 11.39 13.02 13.88
C ASP A 150 12.15 12.85 12.56
N TYR A 151 11.81 11.80 11.83
CA TYR A 151 12.38 11.49 10.53
C TYR A 151 11.77 12.32 9.40
N ALA A 152 10.60 12.91 9.60
CA ALA A 152 10.04 13.85 8.64
C ALA A 152 10.83 15.16 8.59
N ASP A 153 11.23 15.63 9.76
CA ASP A 153 12.11 16.79 9.92
C ASP A 153 13.50 16.47 9.38
N HIS A 154 14.02 15.27 9.62
CA HIS A 154 15.28 14.83 9.00
C HIS A 154 15.22 14.85 7.46
N TYR A 155 14.18 14.27 6.86
CA TYR A 155 14.03 14.22 5.40
C TYR A 155 13.94 15.61 4.76
N SER A 156 13.26 16.54 5.43
CA SER A 156 13.06 17.90 4.91
C SER A 156 14.22 18.84 5.18
N MET A 157 14.77 18.83 6.40
CA MET A 157 15.76 19.79 6.88
C MET A 157 17.20 19.31 6.68
N VAL A 158 17.47 18.02 6.91
CA VAL A 158 18.83 17.46 6.83
C VAL A 158 19.13 17.00 5.41
N LEU A 159 18.19 16.29 4.77
CA LEU A 159 18.36 15.82 3.39
C LEU A 159 17.93 16.85 2.34
N GLY A 160 17.41 18.00 2.76
CA GLY A 160 17.05 19.12 1.89
C GLY A 160 15.93 18.83 0.88
N ARG A 161 15.13 17.78 1.11
CA ARG A 161 14.07 17.36 0.17
C ARG A 161 12.73 17.97 0.55
N LYS A 162 12.07 18.63 -0.41
CA LYS A 162 10.74 19.18 -0.18
C LYS A 162 9.71 18.05 -0.04
N ALA A 163 9.07 17.96 1.12
CA ALA A 163 8.05 16.97 1.44
C ALA A 163 6.75 17.62 1.94
N TRP A 164 5.62 16.95 1.71
CA TRP A 164 4.32 17.38 2.21
C TRP A 164 3.59 16.21 2.87
N HIS A 165 3.08 16.46 4.08
CA HIS A 165 2.29 15.49 4.82
C HIS A 165 0.81 15.65 4.48
N ILE A 166 0.23 14.60 3.91
CA ILE A 166 -1.19 14.57 3.52
C ILE A 166 -1.93 13.37 4.13
N GLY A 167 -1.26 12.62 5.02
CA GLY A 167 -1.77 11.42 5.65
C GLY A 167 -2.27 11.63 7.09
N PRO A 168 -2.97 10.63 7.67
CA PRO A 168 -3.38 9.37 7.04
C PRO A 168 -4.55 9.56 6.07
N ILE A 169 -4.32 9.26 4.79
CA ILE A 169 -5.26 9.57 3.70
C ILE A 169 -6.57 8.79 3.87
N LEU A 170 -6.51 7.59 4.45
CA LEU A 170 -7.68 6.75 4.71
C LEU A 170 -8.72 7.45 5.59
N LEU A 171 -8.30 8.18 6.64
CA LEU A 171 -9.22 8.91 7.53
C LEU A 171 -9.85 10.15 6.87
N LEU A 172 -9.21 10.68 5.81
CA LEU A 172 -9.76 11.80 5.06
C LEU A 172 -10.88 11.37 4.12
N MET A 173 -10.91 10.09 3.71
CA MET A 173 -11.92 9.58 2.78
C MET A 173 -13.32 9.60 3.40
N ASP A 174 -13.45 9.29 4.69
CA ASP A 174 -14.73 9.34 5.43
C ASP A 174 -15.40 10.72 5.36
N LYS A 175 -14.59 11.79 5.29
CA LYS A 175 -15.07 13.18 5.23
C LYS A 175 -15.48 13.62 3.83
N ILE A 176 -14.95 12.98 2.78
CA ILE A 176 -15.23 13.34 1.38
C ILE A 176 -16.59 12.78 0.93
N GLY A 177 -17.26 11.99 1.76
CA GLY A 177 -18.50 11.29 1.39
C GLY A 177 -18.26 10.15 0.40
N GLY A 178 -17.00 9.97 -0.02
CA GLY A 178 -16.51 8.74 -0.60
C GLY A 178 -16.51 7.66 0.48
N LYS A 179 -17.66 7.04 0.70
CA LYS A 179 -17.68 5.68 1.24
C LYS A 179 -17.02 4.80 0.18
N GLY A 180 -15.69 4.85 0.11
CA GLY A 180 -14.93 3.87 -0.62
C GLY A 180 -15.36 2.53 -0.05
N LYS A 181 -16.08 1.72 -0.82
CA LYS A 181 -16.44 0.35 -0.46
C LYS A 181 -15.20 -0.55 -0.47
N TRP A 182 -14.07 -0.04 0.01
CA TRP A 182 -12.83 -0.79 0.10
C TRP A 182 -12.91 -1.70 1.29
N GLY A 183 -12.99 -2.98 0.98
CA GLY A 183 -13.15 -4.04 1.98
C GLY A 183 -14.48 -4.76 1.93
N ARG A 184 -15.46 -4.35 1.12
CA ARG A 184 -16.55 -5.27 0.75
C ARG A 184 -16.01 -6.29 -0.23
N SER A 185 -15.43 -7.36 0.29
CA SER A 185 -15.26 -8.59 -0.48
C SER A 185 -16.62 -8.93 -1.10
N ARG A 186 -16.67 -9.05 -2.44
CA ARG A 186 -17.71 -9.85 -3.10
C ARG A 186 -17.58 -11.28 -2.53
N GLY A 187 -18.29 -11.57 -1.44
CA GLY A 187 -18.26 -12.91 -0.82
C GLY A 187 -18.49 -13.03 0.68
N PHE A 188 -18.59 -11.95 1.47
CA PHE A 188 -19.08 -12.10 2.85
C PHE A 188 -20.60 -12.24 2.83
N GLY A 189 -21.08 -13.48 3.03
CA GLY A 189 -22.42 -13.69 3.56
C GLY A 189 -22.53 -13.01 4.92
N ASP A 190 -23.62 -12.27 5.10
CA ASP A 190 -24.05 -11.56 6.31
C ASP A 190 -22.92 -10.85 7.10
N GLU A 191 -22.57 -9.62 6.68
CA GLU A 191 -21.60 -8.69 7.32
C GLU A 191 -21.84 -8.49 8.84
N HIS A 192 -22.95 -9.00 9.38
CA HIS A 192 -23.37 -8.82 10.76
C HIS A 192 -22.96 -9.92 11.73
N GLU A 193 -22.57 -11.13 11.29
CA GLU A 193 -22.42 -12.26 12.22
C GLU A 193 -21.14 -12.16 13.09
N PHE A 194 -19.98 -11.88 12.48
CA PHE A 194 -18.74 -11.76 13.25
C PHE A 194 -18.68 -10.46 14.06
N LEU A 195 -19.33 -9.38 13.59
CA LEU A 195 -19.46 -8.14 14.37
C LEU A 195 -20.33 -8.37 15.61
N LYS A 196 -21.46 -9.06 15.47
CA LYS A 196 -22.28 -9.49 16.62
C LYS A 196 -21.49 -10.40 17.58
N TRP A 197 -20.66 -11.30 17.06
CA TRP A 197 -19.79 -12.14 17.89
C TRP A 197 -18.75 -11.30 18.64
N LEU A 198 -18.18 -10.26 18.01
CA LEU A 198 -17.19 -9.35 18.59
C LEU A 198 -17.81 -8.47 19.69
N ASP A 199 -19.04 -7.98 19.48
CA ASP A 199 -19.79 -7.18 20.46
C ASP A 199 -20.03 -7.92 21.79
N LEU A 200 -19.97 -9.25 21.78
CA LEU A 200 -20.12 -10.09 22.98
C LEU A 200 -18.82 -10.28 23.76
N LYS A 201 -17.70 -9.73 23.30
CA LYS A 201 -16.37 -9.94 23.90
C LYS A 201 -15.95 -8.76 24.77
N GLU A 202 -15.09 -9.03 25.74
CA GLU A 202 -14.50 -7.97 26.56
C GLU A 202 -13.62 -7.05 25.72
N ALA A 203 -13.51 -5.79 26.12
CA ALA A 203 -12.65 -4.83 25.43
C ALA A 203 -11.19 -5.32 25.40
N ASN A 204 -10.53 -5.16 24.25
CA ASN A 204 -9.13 -5.56 24.01
C ASN A 204 -8.83 -7.06 24.24
N SER A 205 -9.84 -7.94 24.16
CA SER A 205 -9.70 -9.38 24.42
C SER A 205 -9.52 -10.26 23.18
N VAL A 206 -9.70 -9.70 21.97
CA VAL A 206 -9.67 -10.42 20.70
C VAL A 206 -8.49 -9.95 19.85
N VAL A 207 -7.74 -10.89 19.29
CA VAL A 207 -6.65 -10.62 18.34
C VAL A 207 -7.19 -10.62 16.91
N TYR A 208 -6.92 -9.57 16.13
CA TYR A 208 -7.20 -9.54 14.70
C TYR A 208 -5.93 -9.87 13.89
N ILE A 209 -6.01 -10.88 13.03
CA ILE A 209 -4.92 -11.31 12.17
C ILE A 209 -5.35 -11.18 10.70
N CYS A 210 -4.69 -10.29 9.97
CA CYS A 210 -4.88 -10.12 8.53
C CYS A 210 -3.57 -9.68 7.88
N PHE A 211 -3.05 -10.52 6.99
CA PHE A 211 -1.80 -10.25 6.26
C PHE A 211 -2.03 -9.53 4.92
N GLY A 212 -3.25 -9.07 4.66
CA GLY A 212 -3.61 -8.35 3.44
C GLY A 212 -3.66 -9.21 2.17
N SER A 213 -4.01 -8.56 1.06
CA SER A 213 -4.23 -9.21 -0.23
C SER A 213 -2.95 -9.57 -0.98
N MET A 214 -1.77 -9.14 -0.53
CA MET A 214 -0.49 -9.42 -1.19
C MET A 214 0.28 -10.60 -0.59
N SER A 215 0.01 -10.98 0.65
CA SER A 215 0.73 -12.07 1.33
C SER A 215 0.29 -13.46 0.88
N SER A 216 1.23 -14.37 0.65
CA SER A 216 0.97 -15.78 0.33
C SER A 216 1.75 -16.65 1.30
N PHE A 217 1.06 -17.64 1.89
CA PHE A 217 1.64 -18.57 2.85
C PHE A 217 1.48 -19.99 2.33
N SER A 218 2.46 -20.84 2.62
CA SER A 218 2.32 -22.28 2.42
C SER A 218 1.39 -22.88 3.47
N ASP A 219 0.83 -24.05 3.20
CA ASP A 219 0.00 -24.80 4.15
C ASP A 219 0.74 -25.07 5.46
N ALA A 220 2.04 -25.37 5.38
CA ALA A 220 2.88 -25.55 6.56
C ALA A 220 2.95 -24.27 7.41
N GLN A 221 3.14 -23.10 6.78
CA GLN A 221 3.18 -21.83 7.51
C GLN A 221 1.82 -21.46 8.10
N LEU A 222 0.71 -21.76 7.39
CA LEU A 222 -0.64 -21.59 7.93
C LEU A 222 -0.90 -22.53 9.12
N MET A 223 -0.41 -23.76 9.07
CA MET A 223 -0.52 -24.72 10.16
C MET A 223 0.21 -24.22 11.42
N GLU A 224 1.44 -23.72 11.29
CA GLU A 224 2.19 -23.16 12.42
C GLU A 224 1.47 -21.96 13.04
N ILE A 225 0.90 -21.08 12.22
CA ILE A 225 0.08 -19.95 12.70
C ILE A 225 -1.16 -20.47 13.45
N ALA A 226 -1.85 -21.46 12.90
CA ALA A 226 -3.04 -22.05 13.51
C ALA A 226 -2.72 -22.69 14.88
N MET A 227 -1.65 -23.49 14.95
CA MET A 227 -1.19 -24.13 16.19
C MET A 227 -0.78 -23.09 17.24
N GLY A 228 -0.06 -22.04 16.82
CA GLY A 228 0.31 -20.94 17.72
C GLY A 228 -0.90 -20.19 18.26
N LEU A 229 -1.90 -19.93 17.42
CA LEU A 229 -3.16 -19.29 17.83
C LEU A 229 -3.94 -20.17 18.81
N GLU A 230 -4.06 -21.48 18.56
CA GLU A 230 -4.72 -22.43 19.45
C GLU A 230 -4.01 -22.51 20.81
N ALA A 231 -2.69 -22.70 20.81
CA ALA A 231 -1.87 -22.79 22.02
C ALA A 231 -1.89 -21.49 22.85
N SER A 232 -2.13 -20.33 22.22
CA SER A 232 -2.20 -19.05 22.92
C SER A 232 -3.41 -18.93 23.87
N GLY A 233 -4.45 -19.73 23.67
CA GLY A 233 -5.72 -19.63 24.40
C GLY A 233 -6.45 -18.29 24.21
N LYS A 234 -6.01 -17.45 23.27
CA LYS A 234 -6.63 -16.15 22.96
C LYS A 234 -7.80 -16.33 22.01
N GLN A 235 -8.78 -15.45 22.14
CA GLN A 235 -9.81 -15.32 21.12
C GLN A 235 -9.25 -14.55 19.94
N PHE A 236 -9.56 -14.98 18.71
CA PHE A 236 -9.02 -14.35 17.53
C PHE A 236 -10.01 -14.33 16.37
N ILE A 237 -9.81 -13.36 15.47
CA ILE A 237 -10.40 -13.31 14.14
C ILE A 237 -9.22 -13.40 13.16
N TRP A 238 -9.19 -14.45 12.34
CA TRP A 238 -8.14 -14.67 11.36
C TRP A 238 -8.68 -14.67 9.93
N VAL A 239 -8.20 -13.75 9.10
CA VAL A 239 -8.59 -13.65 7.69
C VAL A 239 -7.61 -14.47 6.85
N VAL A 240 -8.11 -15.57 6.26
CA VAL A 240 -7.33 -16.46 5.40
C VAL A 240 -7.83 -16.35 3.96
N LYS A 241 -6.91 -16.33 3.00
CA LYS A 241 -7.27 -16.30 1.58
C LYS A 241 -7.85 -17.64 1.15
N LYS A 242 -8.96 -17.58 0.41
CA LYS A 242 -9.52 -18.77 -0.25
C LYS A 242 -8.65 -19.17 -1.43
N GLU A 243 -8.25 -20.44 -1.49
CA GLU A 243 -7.57 -20.97 -2.68
C GLU A 243 -8.46 -20.85 -3.92
N ARG A 244 -7.88 -20.40 -5.03
CA ARG A 244 -8.51 -20.52 -6.35
C ARG A 244 -8.26 -21.96 -6.83
N LYS A 245 -9.28 -22.80 -6.85
CA LYS A 245 -9.21 -24.07 -7.58
C LYS A 245 -8.94 -23.74 -9.06
N GLU A 246 -7.80 -24.19 -9.58
CA GLU A 246 -7.56 -24.18 -11.02
C GLU A 246 -8.66 -25.04 -11.67
N GLY A 247 -9.49 -24.41 -12.50
CA GLY A 247 -10.44 -25.14 -13.32
C GLY A 247 -9.65 -26.07 -14.24
N VAL A 248 -9.91 -27.38 -14.11
CA VAL A 248 -9.54 -28.36 -15.13
C VAL A 248 -10.06 -27.82 -16.46
N ARG A 249 -9.16 -27.38 -17.34
CA ARG A 249 -9.52 -27.13 -18.74
C ARG A 249 -9.85 -28.50 -19.32
N GLY A 250 -11.14 -28.73 -19.53
CA GLY A 250 -11.61 -29.80 -20.39
C GLY A 250 -11.02 -29.60 -21.78
N GLU A 251 -10.57 -30.71 -22.34
CA GLU A 251 -10.17 -30.90 -23.74
C GLU A 251 -11.26 -30.45 -24.72
#